data_AF-A0A558BS01-F1
#
_entry.id   AF-A0A558BS01-F1
#
_cell.length_a   1.000
_cell.length_b   1.000
_cell.length_c   1.000
_cell.angle_alpha   90.00
_cell.angle_beta   90.00
_cell.angle_gamma   90.00
#
_symmetry.space_group_name_H-M   'P 1'
#
loop_
_entity.id
_entity.type
_entity.pdbx_description
1 polymer ?
#
loop_
_entity_poly.entity_id
_entity_poly.type
_entity_poly.pdbx_seq_one_letter_code
_entity_poly.pdbx_strand_id
1 'polypeptide(L)' 'MSATGPSAPLAQQLRALETVPDSYIVVSPELVILAASNAYLADTLKQRDKLVGRYLFDAFPGNPDAPYANAVRNWRNSL' A
#
# COMPACT_ATOMS: atom_id res chain seq x y z
N MET A 1 -5.76 16.91 14.60
CA MET A 1 -4.84 15.77 14.35
C MET A 1 -4.33 15.94 12.93
N SER A 2 -3.15 16.54 12.76
CA SER A 2 -2.63 16.93 11.45
C SER A 2 -1.80 15.79 10.88
N ALA A 3 -2.28 15.16 9.80
CA ALA A 3 -1.45 14.31 8.96
C ALA A 3 -0.47 15.21 8.22
N THR A 4 0.67 15.50 8.84
CA THR A 4 1.77 16.20 8.19
C THR A 4 2.24 15.31 7.04
N GLY A 5 2.04 15.75 5.81
CA GLY A 5 2.55 15.06 4.63
C GLY A 5 4.06 14.82 4.74
N PRO A 6 4.61 13.87 3.97
CA PRO A 6 6.02 13.54 4.05
C PRO A 6 6.87 14.79 3.83
N SER A 7 7.93 14.94 4.65
CA SER A 7 8.94 15.99 4.45
C SER A 7 9.53 15.89 3.03
N ALA A 8 10.06 16.99 2.49
CA ALA A 8 10.57 17.01 1.11
C ALA A 8 11.58 15.88 0.79
N PRO A 9 12.52 15.50 1.68
CA PRO A 9 13.40 14.35 1.45
C PRO A 9 12.66 13.01 1.39
N LEU A 10 11.69 12.79 2.29
CA LEU A 10 10.89 11.56 2.32
C LEU A 10 10.04 11.43 1.04
N ALA A 11 9.47 12.52 0.56
CA ALA A 11 8.70 12.53 -0.69
C ALA A 11 9.55 12.19 -1.93
N GLN A 12 10.85 12.51 -1.92
CA GLN A 12 11.76 12.12 -2.99
C GLN A 12 12.14 10.64 -2.92
N GLN A 13 12.43 10.14 -1.72
CA GLN A 13 12.73 8.72 -1.48
C GLN A 13 11.56 7.82 -1.90
N LEU A 14 10.34 8.17 -1.48
CA LEU A 14 9.13 7.43 -1.87
C LEU A 14 8.92 7.41 -3.39
N ARG A 15 9.19 8.53 -4.08
CA ARG A 15 9.13 8.58 -5.55
C ARG A 15 10.18 7.69 -6.22
N ALA A 16 11.40 7.61 -5.68
CA ALA A 16 12.41 6.69 -6.20
C ALA A 16 11.97 5.22 -6.06
N LEU A 17 11.21 4.88 -5.01
CA LEU A 17 10.66 3.54 -4.84
C LEU A 17 9.52 3.21 -5.81
N GLU A 18 8.95 4.19 -6.52
CA GLU A 18 7.94 3.92 -7.54
C GLU A 18 8.53 3.22 -8.78
N THR A 19 9.86 3.34 -9.00
CA THR A 19 10.55 2.84 -10.20
C THR A 19 11.33 1.55 -9.99
N VAL A 20 11.19 0.90 -8.83
CA VAL A 20 11.80 -0.42 -8.60
C VAL A 20 11.21 -1.45 -9.59
N PRO A 21 12.00 -2.45 -10.03
CA PRO A 21 11.62 -3.34 -11.12
C PRO A 21 10.47 -4.29 -10.75
N ASP A 22 10.35 -4.66 -9.47
CA ASP A 22 9.36 -5.63 -9.00
C ASP A 22 8.16 -4.97 -8.29
N SER A 23 7.16 -5.79 -8.00
CA SER A 23 5.89 -5.40 -7.40
C SER A 23 6.00 -5.21 -5.88
N TYR A 24 5.96 -3.95 -5.45
CA TYR A 24 6.07 -3.55 -4.04
C TYR A 24 5.02 -2.52 -3.63
N ILE A 25 4.62 -2.58 -2.35
CA ILE A 25 3.88 -1.54 -1.63
C ILE A 25 4.73 -1.10 -0.44
N VAL A 26 4.91 0.21 -0.29
CA VAL A 26 5.55 0.81 0.88
C VAL A 26 4.47 1.23 1.87
N VAL A 27 4.60 0.81 3.12
CA VAL A 27 3.59 1.02 4.15
C VAL A 27 4.27 1.64 5.39
N SER A 28 3.59 2.57 6.05
CA SER A 28 4.02 3.12 7.35
C SER A 28 3.83 2.09 8.48
N PRO A 29 4.45 2.29 9.65
CA PRO A 29 4.20 1.47 10.84
C PRO A 29 2.72 1.43 11.26
N GLU A 30 1.97 2.51 11.00
CA GLU A 30 0.52 2.61 11.26
C GLU A 30 -0.34 1.95 10.16
N LEU A 31 0.30 1.23 9.24
CA LEU A 31 -0.32 0.53 8.13
C LEU A 31 -0.97 1.45 7.08
N VAL A 32 -0.47 2.67 6.93
CA VAL A 32 -0.89 3.58 5.85
C VAL A 32 0.00 3.37 4.63
N ILE A 33 -0.60 3.22 3.44
CA ILE A 33 0.15 3.06 2.20
C ILE A 33 0.83 4.39 1.84
N LEU A 34 2.16 4.37 1.74
CA LEU A 34 2.97 5.55 1.42
C LEU A 34 3.33 5.62 -0.07
N ALA A 35 3.54 4.48 -0.72
CA ALA A 35 3.85 4.37 -2.15
C ALA A 35 3.53 2.97 -2.69
N ALA A 36 3.43 2.87 -4.02
CA ALA A 36 3.35 1.60 -4.74
C ALA A 36 4.23 1.67 -6.00
N SER A 37 4.97 0.60 -6.27
CA SER A 37 5.80 0.51 -7.48
C SER A 37 4.93 0.52 -8.75
N ASN A 38 5.49 1.00 -9.85
CA ASN A 38 4.81 0.98 -11.14
C ASN A 38 4.49 -0.46 -11.59
N ALA A 39 5.40 -1.40 -11.31
CA ALA A 39 5.17 -2.83 -11.55
C ALA A 39 3.94 -3.35 -10.79
N TYR A 40 3.80 -3.00 -9.50
CA TYR A 40 2.65 -3.40 -8.69
C TYR A 40 1.32 -2.91 -9.28
N LEU A 41 1.27 -1.63 -9.69
CA LEU A 41 0.07 -1.04 -10.27
C LEU A 41 -0.31 -1.70 -11.60
N ALA A 42 0.69 -2.05 -12.43
CA ALA A 42 0.48 -2.74 -13.69
C ALA A 42 -0.07 -4.17 -13.47
N ASP A 43 0.56 -4.93 -12.58
CA ASP A 43 0.18 -6.32 -12.28
C ASP A 43 -1.23 -6.44 -11.69
N THR A 44 -1.64 -5.45 -10.89
CA THR A 44 -2.92 -5.47 -10.17
C THR A 44 -4.01 -4.61 -10.81
N LEU A 45 -3.69 -3.94 -11.92
CA LEU A 45 -4.57 -2.98 -12.60
C LEU A 45 -5.16 -1.91 -11.66
N LYS A 46 -4.38 -1.49 -10.65
CA LYS A 46 -4.76 -0.47 -9.67
C LYS A 46 -4.24 0.90 -10.04
N GLN A 47 -4.88 1.94 -9.48
CA GLN A 47 -4.44 3.32 -9.61
C GLN A 47 -3.82 3.82 -8.30
N ARG A 48 -2.73 4.58 -8.40
CA ARG A 48 -1.94 5.07 -7.24
C ARG A 48 -2.77 5.92 -6.28
N ASP A 49 -3.63 6.79 -6.79
CA ASP A 49 -4.54 7.67 -6.03
C ASP A 49 -5.60 6.89 -5.23
N LYS A 50 -5.87 5.64 -5.60
CA LYS A 50 -6.75 4.74 -4.86
C LYS A 50 -6.03 3.96 -3.76
N LEU A 51 -4.71 4.04 -3.68
CA LEU A 51 -3.88 3.32 -2.69
C LEU A 51 -3.21 4.27 -1.71
N VAL A 52 -2.44 5.24 -2.20
CA VAL A 52 -1.61 6.10 -1.35
C VAL A 52 -2.48 6.92 -0.39
N GLY A 53 -2.08 6.95 0.88
CA GLY A 53 -2.82 7.58 1.97
C GLY A 53 -3.97 6.75 2.53
N ARG A 54 -4.29 5.58 1.95
CA ARG A 54 -5.27 4.66 2.52
C ARG A 54 -4.65 3.71 3.53
N TYR A 55 -5.48 3.29 4.48
CA TYR A 55 -5.15 2.18 5.36
C TYR A 55 -5.04 0.88 4.55
N LEU A 56 -4.00 0.09 4.79
CA LEU A 56 -3.62 -1.08 4.01
C LEU A 56 -4.81 -2.02 3.82
N PHE A 57 -5.57 -2.30 4.86
CA PHE A 57 -6.67 -3.25 4.80
C PHE A 57 -7.92 -2.72 4.09
N ASP A 58 -8.10 -1.40 4.02
CA ASP A 58 -9.21 -0.79 3.26
C ASP A 58 -8.91 -0.79 1.76
N ALA A 59 -7.63 -0.75 1.39
CA ALA A 59 -7.18 -0.81 0.01
C ALA A 59 -7.27 -2.23 -0.61
N PHE A 60 -7.41 -3.26 0.25
CA PHE A 60 -7.54 -4.67 -0.12
C PHE A 60 -8.77 -5.29 0.54
N PRO A 61 -9.98 -5.00 0.02
CA PRO A 61 -11.17 -5.70 0.47
C PRO A 61 -10.98 -7.20 0.22
N GLY A 62 -11.33 -8.04 1.21
CA GLY A 62 -11.26 -9.49 1.07
C GLY A 62 -12.06 -9.97 -0.13
N ASN A 63 -11.68 -11.11 -0.72
CA ASN A 63 -12.43 -11.70 -1.82
C ASN A 63 -13.73 -12.33 -1.26
N PRO A 64 -14.92 -11.82 -1.60
CA PRO A 64 -16.18 -12.40 -1.12
C PRO A 64 -16.41 -13.83 -1.65
N ASP A 65 -15.85 -14.17 -2.81
CA ASP A 65 -15.92 -15.51 -3.41
C ASP A 65 -14.87 -16.47 -2.83
N ALA A 66 -13.93 -15.96 -2.03
CA ALA A 66 -12.97 -16.76 -1.27
C ALA A 66 -13.00 -16.33 0.21
N PRO A 67 -14.09 -16.60 0.95
CA PRO A 67 -14.31 -16.12 2.31
C PRO A 67 -13.29 -16.65 3.34
N TYR A 68 -12.49 -17.64 2.97
CA TYR A 68 -11.39 -18.17 3.77
C TYR A 68 -10.02 -17.55 3.43
N ALA A 69 -9.90 -16.86 2.28
CA ALA A 69 -8.74 -16.07 1.92
C ALA A 69 -8.79 -14.72 2.65
N ASN A 70 -8.87 -14.77 3.98
CA ASN A 70 -8.84 -13.59 4.83
C ASN A 70 -7.40 -13.09 4.96
N ALA A 71 -6.82 -12.59 3.85
CA ALA A 71 -5.47 -12.03 3.84
C ALA A 71 -5.29 -10.97 4.94
N VAL A 72 -6.31 -10.12 5.14
CA VAL A 72 -6.38 -9.12 6.21
C VAL A 72 -6.33 -9.73 7.62
N ARG A 73 -7.04 -10.85 7.86
CA ARG A 73 -7.09 -11.51 9.17
C ARG A 73 -5.79 -12.28 9.46
N ASN A 74 -5.22 -12.91 8.44
CA ASN A 74 -3.97 -13.65 8.56
C ASN A 74 -2.78 -12.72 8.83
N TRP A 75 -2.77 -11.51 8.23
CA TRP A 75 -1.73 -10.51 8.48
C TRP A 75 -1.82 -9.90 9.88
N ARG A 76 -3.02 -9.58 10.38
CA ARG A 76 -3.20 -9.08 11.75
C ARG A 76 -2.80 -10.07 12.85
N ASN A 77 -2.88 -11.37 12.57
CA ASN A 77 -2.48 -12.40 13.51
C ASN A 77 -0.98 -12.72 13.49
N SER A 78 -0.22 -12.12 12.55
CA SER A 78 1.21 -12.39 12.33
C SER A 78 2.10 -11.21 12.75
N LEU A 79 1.53 -10.14 13.31
CA LEU A 79 2.20 -9.01 13.94
C LEU A 79 2.15 -9.18 15.46
#